data_AF-A0A443S718-F1
#
_entry.id   AF-A0A443S718-F1
#
_cell.length_a   1.000
_cell.length_b   1.000
_cell.length_c   1.000
_cell.angle_alpha   90.00
_cell.angle_beta   90.00
_cell.angle_gamma   90.00
#
_symmetry.space_group_name_H-M   'P 1'
#
loop_
_entity.id
_entity.type
_entity.pdbx_description
1 polymer ?
#
loop_
_entity_poly.entity_id
_entity_poly.type
_entity_poly.pdbx_seq_one_letter_code
_entity_poly.pdbx_strand_id
1 'polypeptide(L)'
;MPTTTSEAYKMQLNDTLYKKGSKSYSTPMFSDNKFVIRYYIIGKAQHKPWWDEIDINYHNVKLHSITSKEIVAAHEEIEKYACIKFASLLPDLYGDNTTPNDFPVIVYSYYAPYCKVKDDKIGRQPGVIIIYIGRCIKEKQIELQRAVMQALGFIHEHRRPDRDFYVNVHLDVVEQQYWSLFERVNYNFAPYIDMTKEPFYYDYYSLTHFSYKEYGRHISMKKIGSGKNTKYVQEYNMVLEPLCKSVPKGDLGSAILSARDQKRLQIFYSCEKLQPIVDDVIRTAEGRNLFYYNAAEKHNPWGYRKNVGQPNPD
;
A
#
# COMPACT_ATOMS: atom_id res chain seq x y z
N MET A 1 3.75 -4.20 15.80
CA MET A 1 4.85 -5.20 15.73
C MET A 1 4.94 -5.85 17.10
N PRO A 2 4.95 -7.19 17.21
CA PRO A 2 5.08 -7.85 18.51
C PRO A 2 6.37 -7.39 19.20
N THR A 3 6.28 -7.11 20.49
CA THR A 3 7.41 -6.65 21.31
C THR A 3 8.03 -7.78 22.13
N THR A 4 7.38 -8.94 22.17
CA THR A 4 7.85 -10.14 22.87
C THR A 4 7.66 -11.38 21.99
N THR A 5 8.44 -12.43 22.27
CA THR A 5 8.28 -13.76 21.65
C THR A 5 6.89 -14.34 21.87
N SER A 6 6.27 -14.08 23.04
CA SER A 6 4.90 -14.53 23.35
C SER A 6 3.82 -13.76 22.56
N GLU A 7 4.00 -12.45 22.33
CA GLU A 7 3.13 -11.66 21.45
C GLU A 7 3.28 -12.08 19.99
N ALA A 8 4.52 -12.31 19.54
CA ALA A 8 4.79 -12.86 18.22
C ALA A 8 4.12 -14.22 18.05
N TYR A 9 4.22 -15.09 19.05
CA TYR A 9 3.54 -16.39 19.11
C TYR A 9 2.01 -16.26 19.05
N LYS A 10 1.40 -15.36 19.82
CA LYS A 10 -0.05 -15.11 19.76
C LYS A 10 -0.51 -14.55 18.41
N MET A 11 0.28 -13.65 17.81
CA MET A 11 0.03 -13.15 16.45
C MET A 11 0.25 -14.23 15.39
N GLN A 12 1.17 -15.17 15.62
CA GLN A 12 1.49 -16.27 14.72
C GLN A 12 0.45 -17.41 14.75
N LEU A 13 -0.26 -17.58 15.87
CA LEU A 13 -1.18 -18.70 16.11
C LEU A 13 -2.68 -18.37 16.06
N ASN A 14 -3.08 -17.10 16.22
CA ASN A 14 -4.48 -16.68 16.21
C ASN A 14 -4.88 -15.95 14.93
N ASP A 15 -4.49 -16.43 13.74
CA ASP A 15 -5.13 -15.89 12.53
C ASP A 15 -6.47 -16.57 12.25
N THR A 16 -7.40 -15.75 11.78
CA THR A 16 -8.82 -16.08 11.70
C THR A 16 -9.02 -17.08 10.58
N LEU A 17 -9.64 -18.22 10.89
CA LEU A 17 -10.10 -19.18 9.88
C LEU A 17 -11.05 -18.47 8.92
N TYR A 18 -10.75 -18.46 7.62
CA TYR A 18 -11.73 -18.07 6.62
C TYR A 18 -12.33 -19.33 5.98
N LYS A 19 -13.60 -19.25 5.62
CA LYS A 19 -14.33 -20.36 5.02
C LYS A 19 -14.47 -20.13 3.52
N LYS A 20 -14.36 -21.20 2.75
CA LYS A 20 -14.73 -21.23 1.32
C LYS A 20 -15.56 -22.49 1.09
N GLY A 21 -16.86 -22.29 0.90
CA GLY A 21 -17.84 -23.38 0.93
C GLY A 21 -17.80 -24.12 2.27
N SER A 22 -17.68 -25.45 2.23
CA SER A 22 -17.57 -26.30 3.43
C SER A 22 -16.14 -26.39 4.00
N LYS A 23 -15.14 -25.84 3.31
CA LYS A 23 -13.72 -25.95 3.70
C LYS A 23 -13.29 -24.74 4.51
N SER A 24 -12.53 -24.99 5.58
CA SER A 24 -11.89 -23.95 6.39
C SER A 24 -10.42 -23.84 5.99
N TYR A 25 -9.92 -22.62 5.88
CA TYR A 25 -8.55 -22.34 5.47
C TYR A 25 -7.87 -21.53 6.58
N SER A 26 -6.64 -21.90 6.89
CA SER A 26 -5.72 -21.10 7.69
C SER A 26 -4.60 -20.62 6.78
N THR A 27 -4.36 -19.32 6.75
CA THR A 27 -3.15 -18.75 6.12
C THR A 27 -2.29 -18.21 7.25
N PRO A 28 -1.06 -18.68 7.43
CA PRO A 28 -0.23 -18.20 8.53
C PRO A 28 0.06 -16.69 8.38
N MET A 29 0.17 -15.96 9.49
CA MET A 29 0.63 -14.55 9.48
C MET A 29 2.09 -14.41 9.05
N PHE A 30 2.81 -15.53 8.99
CA PHE A 30 4.21 -15.61 8.68
C PHE A 30 4.49 -16.82 7.80
N SER A 31 5.16 -16.62 6.67
CA SER A 31 5.52 -17.67 5.70
C SER A 31 6.84 -17.28 5.05
N ASP A 32 7.72 -18.26 4.83
CA ASP A 32 9.03 -18.03 4.17
C ASP A 32 9.86 -16.93 4.85
N ASN A 33 9.83 -16.90 6.17
CA ASN A 33 10.48 -15.88 6.99
C ASN A 33 9.99 -14.43 6.76
N LYS A 34 8.78 -14.24 6.21
CA LYS A 34 8.17 -12.94 5.91
C LYS A 34 6.78 -12.80 6.52
N PHE A 35 6.41 -11.58 6.90
CA PHE A 35 5.04 -11.25 7.28
C PHE A 35 4.10 -11.33 6.08
N VAL A 36 2.98 -12.02 6.24
CA VAL A 36 2.00 -12.19 5.16
C VAL A 36 1.01 -11.03 5.14
N ILE A 37 1.01 -10.28 4.04
CA ILE A 37 -0.02 -9.28 3.71
C ILE A 37 -0.99 -9.91 2.73
N ARG A 38 -2.25 -10.08 3.14
CA ARG A 38 -3.25 -10.77 2.33
C ARG A 38 -3.97 -9.79 1.44
N TYR A 39 -4.26 -10.24 0.22
CA TYR A 39 -5.11 -9.46 -0.66
C TYR A 39 -5.97 -10.33 -1.57
N TYR A 40 -7.04 -9.75 -2.09
CA TYR A 40 -7.75 -10.28 -3.26
C TYR A 40 -8.29 -9.13 -4.10
N ILE A 41 -8.72 -9.46 -5.31
CA ILE A 41 -9.19 -8.50 -6.31
C ILE A 41 -10.66 -8.82 -6.58
N ILE A 42 -11.52 -7.80 -6.55
CA ILE A 42 -12.94 -7.90 -6.87
C ILE A 42 -13.33 -6.99 -8.04
N GLY A 43 -14.30 -7.45 -8.81
CA GLY A 43 -14.72 -6.81 -10.05
C GLY A 43 -13.81 -7.12 -11.24
N LYS A 44 -14.21 -6.67 -12.43
CA LYS A 44 -13.43 -6.82 -13.66
C LYS A 44 -12.95 -5.44 -14.10
N ALA A 45 -11.71 -5.36 -14.57
CA ALA A 45 -11.17 -4.17 -15.25
C ALA A 45 -12.00 -3.72 -16.47
N GLN A 46 -12.89 -4.59 -16.96
CA GLN A 46 -13.77 -4.38 -18.11
C GLN A 46 -15.19 -3.94 -17.75
N HIS A 47 -15.55 -3.83 -16.47
CA HIS A 47 -16.85 -3.29 -16.10
C HIS A 47 -16.81 -1.81 -16.44
N LYS A 48 -17.32 -1.45 -17.64
CA LYS A 48 -17.63 -0.07 -17.98
C LYS A 48 -18.65 0.41 -16.97
N PRO A 49 -18.29 1.23 -15.99
CA PRO A 49 -19.29 1.70 -15.07
C PRO A 49 -20.16 2.71 -15.82
N TRP A 50 -21.39 2.93 -15.38
CA TRP A 50 -22.33 3.91 -15.93
C TRP A 50 -21.81 5.37 -16.02
N TRP A 51 -20.60 5.67 -15.51
CA TRP A 51 -19.91 6.96 -15.63
C TRP A 51 -18.79 6.97 -16.69
N ASP A 52 -18.55 5.88 -17.43
CA ASP A 52 -17.50 5.77 -18.46
C ASP A 52 -17.76 6.60 -19.72
N GLU A 53 -18.97 7.15 -19.90
CA GLU A 53 -19.21 8.12 -20.97
C GLU A 53 -18.55 9.49 -20.70
N ILE A 54 -18.13 9.77 -19.46
CA ILE A 54 -17.74 11.13 -19.09
C ILE A 54 -16.24 11.43 -19.22
N ASP A 55 -15.28 10.49 -19.12
CA ASP A 55 -13.88 10.96 -18.96
C ASP A 55 -12.73 9.97 -19.26
N ILE A 56 -12.75 9.26 -20.39
CA ILE A 56 -11.53 8.57 -20.90
C ILE A 56 -11.03 9.19 -22.22
N ASN A 57 -11.69 10.24 -22.72
CA ASN A 57 -11.25 11.02 -23.89
C ASN A 57 -10.46 12.28 -23.50
N TYR A 58 -9.55 12.19 -22.52
CA TYR A 58 -8.55 13.24 -22.32
C TYR A 58 -7.52 13.17 -23.47
N HIS A 59 -7.76 13.98 -24.51
CA HIS A 59 -6.79 14.35 -25.55
C HIS A 59 -6.21 13.25 -26.48
N ASN A 60 -7.00 12.26 -26.91
CA ASN A 60 -6.54 11.17 -27.81
C ASN A 60 -5.41 10.31 -27.21
N VAL A 61 -5.20 10.33 -25.88
CA VAL A 61 -4.28 9.42 -25.20
C VAL A 61 -5.08 8.24 -24.70
N LYS A 62 -4.83 7.05 -25.25
CA LYS A 62 -5.42 5.80 -24.77
C LYS A 62 -4.79 5.45 -23.42
N LEU A 63 -5.43 5.87 -22.33
CA LEU A 63 -5.04 5.51 -20.98
C LEU A 63 -5.51 4.09 -20.67
N HIS A 64 -4.63 3.26 -20.11
CA HIS A 64 -4.95 1.87 -19.82
C HIS A 64 -5.26 1.71 -18.34
N SER A 65 -6.39 1.09 -18.00
CA SER A 65 -6.69 0.73 -16.61
C SER A 65 -5.66 -0.25 -16.07
N ILE A 66 -5.33 -0.17 -14.78
CA ILE A 66 -4.44 -1.16 -14.16
C ILE A 66 -5.05 -2.56 -14.21
N THR A 67 -4.21 -3.58 -14.34
CA THR A 67 -4.60 -4.99 -14.26
C THR A 67 -4.02 -5.64 -13.00
N SER A 68 -4.37 -6.91 -12.76
CA SER A 68 -3.75 -7.70 -11.69
C SER A 68 -2.22 -7.78 -11.82
N LYS A 69 -1.67 -7.68 -13.03
CA LYS A 69 -0.22 -7.68 -13.25
C LYS A 69 0.44 -6.43 -12.68
N GLU A 70 -0.16 -5.26 -12.85
CA GLU A 70 0.36 -4.01 -12.26
C GLU A 70 0.25 -4.00 -10.72
N ILE A 71 -0.77 -4.66 -10.16
CA ILE A 71 -0.89 -4.85 -8.71
C ILE A 71 0.26 -5.73 -8.18
N VAL A 72 0.50 -6.88 -8.84
CA VAL A 72 1.59 -7.79 -8.47
C VAL A 72 2.96 -7.10 -8.63
N ALA A 73 3.17 -6.34 -9.70
CA ALA A 73 4.41 -5.58 -9.88
C ALA A 73 4.64 -4.54 -8.77
N ALA A 74 3.58 -3.87 -8.31
CA ALA A 74 3.66 -2.95 -7.17
C ALA A 74 4.00 -3.68 -5.86
N HIS A 75 3.45 -4.89 -5.66
CA HIS A 75 3.81 -5.75 -4.53
C HIS A 75 5.29 -6.14 -4.57
N GLU A 76 5.75 -6.66 -5.71
CA GLU A 76 7.14 -7.09 -5.91
C GLU A 76 8.15 -5.95 -5.65
N GLU A 77 7.83 -4.73 -6.07
CA GLU A 77 8.70 -3.57 -5.81
C GLU A 77 8.84 -3.28 -4.31
N ILE A 78 7.75 -3.33 -3.56
CA ILE A 78 7.77 -3.10 -2.11
C ILE A 78 8.46 -4.26 -1.37
N GLU A 79 8.24 -5.51 -1.79
CA GLU A 79 8.85 -6.70 -1.18
C GLU A 79 10.38 -6.71 -1.25
N LYS A 80 10.99 -5.98 -2.18
CA LYS A 80 12.46 -5.81 -2.25
C LYS A 80 13.04 -5.12 -1.02
N TYR A 81 12.24 -4.29 -0.34
CA TYR A 81 12.69 -3.43 0.75
C TYR A 81 11.98 -3.72 2.08
N ALA A 82 11.14 -4.76 2.16
CA ALA A 82 10.39 -5.09 3.37
C ALA A 82 10.38 -6.60 3.63
N CYS A 83 10.34 -7.00 4.91
CA CYS A 83 10.15 -8.40 5.29
C CYS A 83 8.69 -8.85 5.20
N ILE A 84 8.06 -8.58 4.06
CA ILE A 84 6.67 -8.93 3.79
C ILE A 84 6.58 -9.79 2.54
N LYS A 85 5.47 -10.52 2.46
CA LYS A 85 5.02 -11.29 1.31
C LYS A 85 3.54 -10.98 1.07
N PHE A 86 3.21 -10.52 -0.12
CA PHE A 86 1.83 -10.38 -0.55
C PHE A 86 1.28 -11.73 -0.98
N ALA A 87 0.30 -12.24 -0.25
CA ALA A 87 -0.38 -13.49 -0.55
C ALA A 87 -1.76 -13.23 -1.14
N SER A 88 -1.93 -13.59 -2.40
CA SER A 88 -3.23 -13.54 -3.07
C SER A 88 -4.15 -14.63 -2.51
N LEU A 89 -5.36 -14.25 -2.12
CA LEU A 89 -6.43 -15.17 -1.75
C LEU A 89 -7.28 -15.44 -2.98
N LEU A 90 -7.42 -16.71 -3.36
CA LEU A 90 -8.26 -17.11 -4.48
C LEU A 90 -9.73 -16.81 -4.16
N PRO A 91 -10.43 -15.95 -4.94
CA PRO A 91 -11.86 -15.77 -4.78
C PRO A 91 -12.61 -17.11 -4.89
N ASP A 92 -13.77 -17.22 -4.26
CA ASP A 92 -14.66 -18.34 -4.51
C ASP A 92 -15.29 -18.25 -5.92
N LEU A 93 -16.05 -19.28 -6.32
CA LEU A 93 -16.66 -19.38 -7.66
C LEU A 93 -17.63 -18.21 -7.97
N TYR A 94 -18.04 -17.44 -6.96
CA TYR A 94 -18.96 -16.30 -7.07
C TYR A 94 -18.25 -14.95 -6.88
N GLY A 95 -16.94 -14.94 -6.54
CA GLY A 95 -16.19 -13.72 -6.27
C GLY A 95 -16.37 -13.18 -4.85
N ASP A 96 -17.11 -13.88 -4.00
CA ASP A 96 -17.46 -13.46 -2.64
C ASP A 96 -16.56 -14.17 -1.64
N ASN A 97 -15.38 -13.60 -1.39
CA ASN A 97 -14.67 -13.92 -0.17
C ASN A 97 -15.46 -13.34 1.01
N THR A 98 -16.22 -14.18 1.72
CA THR A 98 -16.66 -13.86 3.08
C THR A 98 -15.46 -13.96 4.01
N THR A 99 -14.61 -12.93 3.94
CA THR A 99 -13.57 -12.74 4.96
C THR A 99 -14.27 -12.44 6.28
N PRO A 100 -13.91 -13.13 7.38
CA PRO A 100 -14.43 -12.81 8.69
C PRO A 100 -14.28 -11.31 8.98
N ASN A 101 -15.21 -10.71 9.71
CA ASN A 101 -15.25 -9.25 9.92
C ASN A 101 -13.93 -8.66 10.46
N ASP A 102 -13.16 -9.44 11.21
CA ASP A 102 -11.89 -9.00 11.80
C ASP A 102 -10.65 -9.44 11.02
N PHE A 103 -10.82 -10.18 9.91
CA PHE A 103 -9.73 -10.73 9.12
C PHE A 103 -9.00 -9.65 8.33
N PRO A 104 -7.73 -9.31 8.67
CA PRO A 104 -7.02 -8.22 8.02
C PRO A 104 -6.66 -8.57 6.58
N VAL A 105 -7.23 -7.84 5.62
CA VAL A 105 -7.05 -8.09 4.18
C VAL A 105 -7.15 -6.81 3.36
N ILE A 106 -6.34 -6.72 2.32
CA ILE A 106 -6.43 -5.66 1.31
C ILE A 106 -7.35 -6.13 0.17
N VAL A 107 -8.35 -5.32 -0.17
CA VAL A 107 -9.27 -5.61 -1.26
C VAL A 107 -9.10 -4.58 -2.36
N TYR A 108 -8.60 -5.02 -3.50
CA TYR A 108 -8.53 -4.19 -4.70
C TYR A 108 -9.90 -4.24 -5.39
N SER A 109 -10.57 -3.10 -5.49
CA SER A 109 -11.95 -3.02 -5.98
C SER A 109 -12.08 -2.16 -7.23
N TYR A 110 -12.55 -2.77 -8.32
CA TYR A 110 -12.90 -2.06 -9.56
C TYR A 110 -14.27 -1.35 -9.50
N TYR A 111 -15.05 -1.52 -8.42
CA TYR A 111 -16.44 -1.04 -8.36
C TYR A 111 -16.60 0.46 -8.08
N ALA A 112 -15.51 1.20 -7.82
CA ALA A 112 -15.59 2.65 -7.63
C ALA A 112 -14.57 3.40 -8.51
N PRO A 113 -14.92 4.61 -9.00
CA PRO A 113 -14.11 5.39 -9.93
C PRO A 113 -12.95 6.12 -9.27
N TYR A 114 -12.22 5.48 -8.39
CA TYR A 114 -11.13 6.12 -7.66
C TYR A 114 -9.84 5.32 -7.78
N CYS A 115 -8.73 5.98 -7.46
CA CYS A 115 -7.43 5.37 -7.22
C CYS A 115 -6.95 5.77 -5.82
N LYS A 116 -7.59 5.22 -4.79
CA LYS A 116 -7.34 5.60 -3.39
C LYS A 116 -7.78 4.53 -2.40
N VAL A 117 -7.27 4.62 -1.17
CA VAL A 117 -7.77 3.83 -0.04
C VAL A 117 -9.13 4.37 0.41
N LYS A 118 -10.10 3.47 0.60
CA LYS A 118 -11.43 3.81 1.12
C LYS A 118 -11.30 4.39 2.53
N ASP A 119 -12.05 5.47 2.79
CA ASP A 119 -12.12 6.17 4.08
C ASP A 119 -10.75 6.62 4.60
N ASP A 120 -9.76 6.75 3.70
CA ASP A 120 -8.39 7.18 4.03
C ASP A 120 -7.73 6.32 5.12
N LYS A 121 -8.12 5.04 5.24
CA LYS A 121 -7.56 4.13 6.24
C LYS A 121 -6.05 3.98 6.08
N ILE A 122 -5.36 3.85 7.22
CA ILE A 122 -3.90 3.77 7.28
C ILE A 122 -3.51 2.52 8.04
N GLY A 123 -2.64 1.71 7.42
CA GLY A 123 -2.04 0.54 8.04
C GLY A 123 -3.02 -0.62 8.24
N ARG A 124 -2.47 -1.75 8.68
CA ARG A 124 -3.24 -2.96 8.96
C ARG A 124 -4.24 -2.72 10.10
N GLN A 125 -5.52 -2.69 9.76
CA GLN A 125 -6.63 -2.63 10.71
C GLN A 125 -7.35 -3.99 10.76
N PRO A 126 -8.09 -4.29 11.85
CA PRO A 126 -9.05 -5.40 11.83
C PRO A 126 -9.99 -5.28 10.64
N GLY A 127 -10.24 -6.41 9.97
CA GLY A 127 -11.11 -6.47 8.79
C GLY A 127 -10.50 -5.90 7.51
N VAL A 128 -11.36 -5.30 6.67
CA VAL A 128 -11.00 -5.00 5.28
C VAL A 128 -10.47 -3.57 5.10
N ILE A 129 -9.37 -3.46 4.37
CA ILE A 129 -8.88 -2.21 3.75
C ILE A 129 -9.18 -2.29 2.25
N ILE A 130 -10.05 -1.41 1.75
CA ILE A 130 -10.41 -1.39 0.34
C ILE A 130 -9.53 -0.36 -0.38
N ILE A 131 -8.84 -0.78 -1.43
CA ILE A 131 -8.18 0.10 -2.39
C ILE A 131 -9.06 0.14 -3.64
N TYR A 132 -9.67 1.28 -3.90
CA TYR A 132 -10.40 1.50 -5.14
C TYR A 132 -9.42 1.70 -6.28
N ILE A 133 -9.66 1.00 -7.38
CA ILE A 133 -8.77 0.99 -8.54
C ILE A 133 -9.47 1.24 -9.89
N GLY A 134 -10.77 1.56 -9.88
CA GLY A 134 -11.56 1.72 -11.09
C GLY A 134 -11.08 2.86 -12.00
N ARG A 135 -10.36 3.87 -11.46
CA ARG A 135 -9.71 4.93 -12.26
C ARG A 135 -8.19 4.98 -12.13
N CYS A 136 -7.57 3.96 -11.53
CA CYS A 136 -6.11 3.86 -11.57
C CYS A 136 -5.68 3.61 -13.02
N ILE A 137 -4.81 4.47 -13.54
CA ILE A 137 -4.26 4.34 -14.88
C ILE A 137 -2.84 3.79 -14.82
N LYS A 138 -2.52 2.87 -15.73
CA LYS A 138 -1.24 2.17 -15.84
C LYS A 138 -0.09 3.14 -16.02
N GLU A 139 -0.30 4.23 -16.75
CA GLU A 139 0.69 5.27 -17.00
C GLU A 139 0.98 6.10 -15.73
N LYS A 140 0.16 6.01 -14.68
CA LYS A 140 0.37 6.63 -13.36
C LYS A 140 0.36 5.58 -12.25
N GLN A 141 1.25 4.58 -12.34
CA GLN A 141 1.42 3.55 -11.28
C GLN A 141 1.70 4.12 -9.89
N ILE A 142 2.17 5.36 -9.81
CA ILE A 142 2.43 6.09 -8.57
C ILE A 142 1.24 6.09 -7.62
N GLU A 143 0.00 6.29 -8.10
CA GLU A 143 -1.19 6.33 -7.25
C GLU A 143 -1.50 4.96 -6.63
N LEU A 144 -1.31 3.88 -7.41
CA LEU A 144 -1.44 2.51 -6.92
C LEU A 144 -0.39 2.23 -5.84
N GLN A 145 0.89 2.52 -6.10
CA GLN A 145 1.95 2.25 -5.13
C GLN A 145 1.77 3.07 -3.84
N ARG A 146 1.36 4.34 -3.94
CA ARG A 146 0.98 5.19 -2.79
C ARG A 146 -0.15 4.57 -1.98
N ALA A 147 -1.21 4.08 -2.63
CA ALA A 147 -2.32 3.45 -1.93
C ALA A 147 -1.90 2.15 -1.23
N VAL A 148 -0.98 1.37 -1.82
CA VAL A 148 -0.40 0.19 -1.15
C VAL A 148 0.43 0.60 0.06
N MET A 149 1.32 1.60 -0.08
CA MET A 149 2.08 2.16 1.05
C MET A 149 1.16 2.64 2.17
N GLN A 150 0.06 3.32 1.83
CA GLN A 150 -0.94 3.75 2.81
C GLN A 150 -1.60 2.58 3.53
N ALA A 151 -1.99 1.53 2.82
CA ALA A 151 -2.52 0.30 3.40
C ALA A 151 -1.49 -0.42 4.31
N LEU A 152 -0.19 -0.22 4.05
CA LEU A 152 0.91 -0.70 4.89
C LEU A 152 1.19 0.23 6.10
N GLY A 153 0.59 1.40 6.19
CA GLY A 153 0.69 2.27 7.36
C GLY A 153 1.51 3.53 7.17
N PHE A 154 1.89 3.84 5.93
CA PHE A 154 2.58 5.08 5.61
C PHE A 154 1.56 6.19 5.37
N ILE A 155 1.71 7.31 6.06
CA ILE A 155 0.98 8.53 5.72
C ILE A 155 1.56 9.14 4.45
N HIS A 156 0.77 9.97 3.77
CA HIS A 156 1.33 10.88 2.77
C HIS A 156 2.31 11.86 3.42
N GLU A 157 3.49 12.03 2.83
CA GLU A 157 4.54 12.88 3.40
C GLU A 157 4.07 14.33 3.62
N HIS A 158 3.27 14.88 2.68
CA HIS A 158 2.68 16.22 2.80
C HIS A 158 1.53 16.32 3.81
N ARG A 159 1.19 15.23 4.51
CA ARG A 159 0.20 15.21 5.61
C ARG A 159 0.85 15.02 6.98
N ARG A 160 2.18 15.01 7.05
CA ARG A 160 2.91 14.98 8.32
C ARG A 160 2.54 16.19 9.20
N PRO A 161 2.57 16.05 10.53
CA PRO A 161 2.29 17.15 11.45
C PRO A 161 3.34 18.28 11.36
N ASP A 162 4.58 17.95 10.99
CA ASP A 162 5.72 18.86 10.86
C ASP A 162 5.89 19.44 9.44
N ARG A 163 4.98 19.13 8.50
CA ARG A 163 5.13 19.51 7.08
C ARG A 163 5.29 21.01 6.84
N ASP A 164 4.72 21.85 7.71
CA ASP A 164 4.66 23.30 7.49
C ASP A 164 6.05 23.95 7.70
N PHE A 165 7.02 23.20 8.21
CA PHE A 165 8.44 23.57 8.19
C PHE A 165 9.12 23.32 6.83
N TYR A 166 8.47 22.56 5.94
CA TYR A 166 9.05 22.04 4.70
C TYR A 166 8.31 22.50 3.45
N VAL A 167 6.98 22.60 3.50
CA VAL A 167 6.13 23.00 2.38
C VAL A 167 5.04 23.97 2.83
N ASN A 168 4.68 24.89 1.94
CA ASN A 168 3.43 25.64 2.02
C ASN A 168 2.35 24.92 1.22
N VAL A 169 1.13 24.85 1.79
CA VAL A 169 -0.05 24.29 1.13
C VAL A 169 -1.01 25.42 0.75
N HIS A 170 -1.16 25.66 -0.55
CA HIS A 170 -2.05 26.68 -1.11
C HIS A 170 -3.45 26.08 -1.31
N LEU A 171 -4.24 25.98 -0.24
CA LEU A 171 -5.57 25.33 -0.27
C LEU A 171 -6.60 26.09 -1.11
N ASP A 172 -6.45 27.41 -1.26
CA ASP A 172 -7.33 28.27 -2.04
C ASP A 172 -7.36 27.89 -3.53
N VAL A 173 -6.26 27.32 -4.02
CA VAL A 173 -6.15 26.81 -5.39
C VAL A 173 -6.45 25.32 -5.53
N VAL A 174 -6.78 24.61 -4.45
CA VAL A 174 -7.21 23.19 -4.50
C VAL A 174 -8.70 23.12 -4.80
N GLU A 175 -9.14 22.13 -5.58
CA GLU A 175 -10.57 21.87 -5.73
C GLU A 175 -11.18 21.46 -4.39
N GLN A 176 -12.29 22.09 -3.99
CA GLN A 176 -12.82 22.00 -2.62
C GLN A 176 -13.09 20.56 -2.17
N GLN A 177 -13.51 19.69 -3.09
CA GLN A 177 -13.75 18.27 -2.85
C GLN A 177 -12.51 17.46 -2.43
N TYR A 178 -11.30 18.00 -2.62
CA TYR A 178 -10.03 17.35 -2.26
C TYR A 178 -9.34 17.97 -1.05
N TRP A 179 -9.92 18.98 -0.39
CA TRP A 179 -9.29 19.65 0.75
C TRP A 179 -8.90 18.70 1.88
N SER A 180 -9.72 17.68 2.16
CA SER A 180 -9.44 16.68 3.19
C SER A 180 -8.16 15.86 2.92
N LEU A 181 -7.74 15.73 1.65
CA LEU A 181 -6.49 15.05 1.27
C LEU A 181 -5.22 15.86 1.65
N PHE A 182 -5.40 17.10 2.08
CA PHE A 182 -4.34 17.99 2.54
C PHE A 182 -4.42 18.26 4.04
N GLU A 183 -5.33 17.62 4.77
CA GLU A 183 -5.36 17.71 6.24
C GLU A 183 -4.16 16.98 6.84
N ARG A 184 -3.54 17.57 7.87
CA ARG A 184 -2.48 16.91 8.62
C ARG A 184 -3.06 15.71 9.34
N VAL A 185 -2.35 14.59 9.31
CA VAL A 185 -2.72 13.39 10.05
C VAL A 185 -2.11 13.48 11.44
N ASN A 186 -2.89 13.14 12.46
CA ASN A 186 -2.36 13.00 13.81
C ASN A 186 -1.37 11.82 13.85
N TYR A 187 -0.10 12.10 14.17
CA TYR A 187 0.99 11.13 14.17
C TYR A 187 1.05 10.25 15.45
N ASN A 188 0.05 10.37 16.34
CA ASN A 188 -0.05 9.56 17.56
C ASN A 188 -0.09 8.04 17.33
N PHE A 189 -0.26 7.57 16.08
CA PHE A 189 -0.16 6.13 15.75
C PHE A 189 1.28 5.61 15.71
N ALA A 190 2.29 6.49 15.66
CA ALA A 190 3.71 6.13 15.66
C ALA A 190 4.50 6.91 16.74
N PRO A 191 4.11 6.80 18.03
CA PRO A 191 4.65 7.64 19.10
C PRO A 191 6.15 7.41 19.39
N TYR A 192 6.71 6.32 18.88
CA TYR A 192 8.12 5.94 19.07
C TYR A 192 9.01 6.32 17.88
N ILE A 193 8.48 7.01 16.87
CA ILE A 193 9.26 7.45 15.71
C ILE A 193 9.67 8.91 15.91
N ASP A 194 10.98 9.11 15.95
CA ASP A 194 11.58 10.44 15.97
C ASP A 194 11.71 10.99 14.54
N MET A 195 10.77 11.86 14.16
CA MET A 195 10.73 12.51 12.84
C MET A 195 11.92 13.44 12.58
N THR A 196 12.73 13.74 13.59
CA THR A 196 13.93 14.58 13.51
C THR A 196 15.21 13.76 13.34
N LYS A 197 15.11 12.47 12.99
CA LYS A 197 16.26 11.59 12.75
C LYS A 197 16.10 10.83 11.44
N GLU A 198 17.23 10.48 10.81
CA GLU A 198 17.21 9.55 9.67
C GLU A 198 16.63 8.18 10.10
N PRO A 199 15.82 7.51 9.26
CA PRO A 199 15.36 7.92 7.92
C PRO A 199 14.05 8.72 7.90
N PHE A 200 13.61 9.25 9.03
CA PHE A 200 12.29 9.88 9.21
C PHE A 200 12.27 11.40 9.00
N TYR A 201 13.39 12.03 8.66
CA TYR A 201 13.38 13.41 8.13
C TYR A 201 12.42 13.55 6.95
N TYR A 202 11.82 14.73 6.80
CA TYR A 202 10.91 15.04 5.70
C TYR A 202 11.55 14.75 4.34
N ASP A 203 10.82 14.03 3.49
CA ASP A 203 11.29 13.58 2.20
C ASP A 203 10.44 14.13 1.05
N TYR A 204 10.90 15.23 0.47
CA TYR A 204 10.30 15.85 -0.70
C TYR A 204 10.13 14.90 -1.90
N TYR A 205 10.95 13.85 -1.97
CA TYR A 205 10.98 12.89 -3.07
C TYR A 205 10.35 11.55 -2.69
N SER A 206 9.69 11.46 -1.54
CA SER A 206 8.98 10.24 -1.16
C SER A 206 7.93 9.90 -2.21
N LEU A 207 7.81 8.61 -2.53
CA LEU A 207 6.69 8.06 -3.30
C LEU A 207 5.36 8.54 -2.72
N THR A 208 5.26 8.68 -1.39
CA THR A 208 4.03 9.06 -0.69
C THR A 208 3.74 10.57 -0.71
N HIS A 209 4.70 11.40 -1.14
CA HIS A 209 4.53 12.84 -1.27
C HIS A 209 3.77 13.17 -2.56
N PHE A 210 2.74 14.02 -2.48
CA PHE A 210 2.03 14.52 -3.66
C PHE A 210 2.92 15.40 -4.53
N SER A 211 2.59 15.46 -5.82
CA SER A 211 3.24 16.43 -6.70
C SER A 211 2.79 17.87 -6.38
N TYR A 212 3.59 18.85 -6.80
CA TYR A 212 3.33 20.27 -6.56
C TYR A 212 2.02 20.82 -7.15
N LYS A 213 1.36 20.08 -8.04
CA LYS A 213 0.11 20.47 -8.73
C LYS A 213 -1.08 19.54 -8.45
N GLU A 214 -0.88 18.50 -7.65
CA GLU A 214 -1.89 17.46 -7.45
C GLU A 214 -3.17 18.07 -6.88
N TYR A 215 -4.32 17.78 -7.50
CA TYR A 215 -5.64 18.33 -7.14
C TYR A 215 -5.79 19.87 -7.24
N GLY A 216 -4.85 20.54 -7.89
CA GLY A 216 -4.94 21.97 -8.16
C GLY A 216 -6.04 22.29 -9.16
N ARG A 217 -6.68 23.45 -9.00
CA ARG A 217 -7.62 23.99 -9.98
C ARG A 217 -6.88 24.34 -11.26
N HIS A 218 -7.52 24.02 -12.37
CA HIS A 218 -7.08 24.40 -13.70
C HIS A 218 -7.08 25.94 -13.86
N ILE A 219 -5.98 26.49 -14.38
CA ILE A 219 -5.81 27.92 -14.67
C ILE A 219 -6.21 28.21 -16.11
N SER A 220 -5.54 27.56 -17.07
CA SER A 220 -5.71 27.83 -18.51
C SER A 220 -5.08 26.75 -19.39
N MET A 221 -5.41 26.76 -20.68
CA MET A 221 -4.76 25.91 -21.69
C MET A 221 -3.55 26.63 -22.28
N LYS A 222 -2.35 26.17 -21.95
CA LYS A 222 -1.09 26.65 -22.53
C LYS A 222 -0.85 26.03 -23.91
N LYS A 223 -0.75 26.87 -24.94
CA LYS A 223 -0.36 26.45 -26.29
C LYS A 223 1.15 26.17 -26.35
N ILE A 224 1.54 24.99 -26.78
CA ILE A 224 2.94 24.57 -26.97
C ILE A 224 3.14 24.14 -28.43
N GLY A 225 4.22 24.61 -29.06
CA GLY A 225 4.54 24.34 -30.46
C GLY A 225 3.89 25.31 -31.45
N SER A 226 4.21 25.16 -32.74
CA SER A 226 3.64 25.94 -33.83
C SER A 226 3.21 25.06 -35.01
N GLY A 227 2.27 25.56 -35.81
CA GLY A 227 1.75 24.84 -36.98
C GLY A 227 1.00 23.55 -36.64
N LYS A 228 1.18 22.51 -37.46
CA LYS A 228 0.51 21.20 -37.32
C LYS A 228 0.86 20.43 -36.04
N ASN A 229 1.91 20.85 -35.32
CA ASN A 229 2.37 20.23 -34.07
C ASN A 229 1.91 21.00 -32.81
N THR A 230 0.92 21.89 -32.94
CA THR A 230 0.35 22.61 -31.80
C THR A 230 -0.30 21.63 -30.82
N LYS A 231 0.13 21.66 -29.56
CA LYS A 231 -0.51 20.97 -28.43
C LYS A 231 -1.01 21.98 -27.41
N TYR A 232 -2.16 21.71 -26.81
CA TYR A 232 -2.65 22.47 -25.65
C TYR A 232 -2.38 21.64 -24.41
N VAL A 233 -1.70 22.22 -23.43
CA VAL A 233 -1.38 21.59 -22.16
C VAL A 233 -2.02 22.41 -21.05
N GLN A 234 -2.70 21.73 -20.14
CA GLN A 234 -3.34 22.35 -19.00
C GLN A 234 -2.31 22.90 -18.02
N GLU A 235 -2.53 24.14 -17.62
CA GLU A 235 -1.73 24.80 -16.60
C GLU A 235 -2.49 24.78 -15.28
N TYR A 236 -1.80 24.37 -14.23
CA TYR A 236 -2.33 24.18 -12.89
C TYR A 236 -1.62 25.09 -11.92
N ASN A 237 -2.34 25.55 -10.90
CA ASN A 237 -1.74 26.30 -9.80
C ASN A 237 -0.79 25.42 -8.99
N MET A 238 0.20 26.06 -8.39
CA MET A 238 1.07 25.41 -7.41
C MET A 238 0.27 25.19 -6.13
N VAL A 239 0.07 23.93 -5.78
CA VAL A 239 -0.64 23.50 -4.56
C VAL A 239 0.34 23.31 -3.41
N LEU A 240 1.48 22.65 -3.67
CA LEU A 240 2.53 22.43 -2.69
C LEU A 240 3.79 23.18 -3.13
N GLU A 241 4.25 24.09 -2.30
CA GLU A 241 5.46 24.88 -2.55
C GLU A 241 6.55 24.49 -1.55
N PRO A 242 7.73 23.99 -1.99
CA PRO A 242 8.82 23.70 -1.08
C PRO A 242 9.41 24.99 -0.50
N LEU A 243 9.62 25.01 0.81
CA LEU A 243 10.30 26.10 1.52
C LEU A 243 11.83 26.02 1.36
N CYS A 244 12.35 24.82 1.11
CA CYS A 244 13.78 24.61 0.88
C CYS A 244 14.18 25.12 -0.51
N LYS A 245 15.07 26.13 -0.57
CA LYS A 245 15.52 26.74 -1.83
C LYS A 245 16.26 25.79 -2.77
N SER A 246 16.84 24.72 -2.24
CA SER A 246 17.54 23.72 -3.05
C SER A 246 16.59 22.71 -3.71
N VAL A 247 15.32 22.70 -3.33
CA VAL A 247 14.30 21.82 -3.93
C VAL A 247 13.58 22.62 -5.02
N PRO A 248 13.71 22.24 -6.31
CA PRO A 248 12.98 22.91 -7.38
C PRO A 248 11.47 22.80 -7.14
N LYS A 249 10.72 23.89 -7.36
CA LYS A 249 9.27 23.92 -7.08
C LYS A 249 8.44 22.87 -7.86
N GLY A 250 8.99 22.35 -8.96
CA GLY A 250 8.34 21.32 -9.77
C GLY A 250 8.68 19.89 -9.38
N ASP A 251 9.52 19.70 -8.38
CA ASP A 251 10.22 18.45 -8.08
C ASP A 251 9.82 17.93 -6.70
N LEU A 252 8.53 17.61 -6.57
CA LEU A 252 7.91 17.05 -5.38
C LEU A 252 7.25 15.71 -5.71
N GLY A 253 7.43 14.74 -4.82
CA GLY A 253 7.04 13.36 -5.03
C GLY A 253 7.96 12.63 -6.02
N SER A 254 7.80 11.31 -6.08
CA SER A 254 8.55 10.44 -6.99
C SER A 254 7.64 9.32 -7.49
N ALA A 255 7.90 8.82 -8.70
CA ALA A 255 7.23 7.63 -9.23
C ALA A 255 7.79 6.30 -8.67
N ILE A 256 8.88 6.37 -7.91
CA ILE A 256 9.58 5.24 -7.30
C ILE A 256 9.85 5.49 -5.82
N LEU A 257 10.05 4.42 -5.04
CA LEU A 257 10.43 4.50 -3.63
C LEU A 257 11.76 5.25 -3.47
N SER A 258 11.76 6.31 -2.66
CA SER A 258 12.99 7.02 -2.31
C SER A 258 13.88 6.15 -1.42
N ALA A 259 15.16 6.54 -1.26
CA ALA A 259 16.04 5.86 -0.32
C ALA A 259 15.51 5.88 1.13
N ARG A 260 14.77 6.92 1.52
CA ARG A 260 14.12 6.99 2.83
C ARG A 260 12.88 6.11 2.89
N ASP A 261 12.05 6.06 1.86
CA ASP A 261 10.91 5.13 1.80
C ASP A 261 11.39 3.68 1.98
N GLN A 262 12.45 3.30 1.25
CA GLN A 262 13.06 1.97 1.33
C GLN A 262 13.54 1.65 2.75
N LYS A 263 14.26 2.57 3.40
CA LYS A 263 14.72 2.39 4.79
C LYS A 263 13.57 2.37 5.79
N ARG A 264 12.54 3.21 5.60
CA ARG A 264 11.36 3.22 6.46
C ARG A 264 10.60 1.89 6.32
N LEU A 265 10.42 1.35 5.11
CA LEU A 265 9.88 0.01 4.89
C LEU A 265 10.67 -1.06 5.65
N GLN A 266 11.99 -1.01 5.57
CA GLN A 266 12.86 -1.92 6.34
C GLN A 266 12.66 -1.77 7.85
N ILE A 267 12.48 -0.56 8.39
CA ILE A 267 12.26 -0.36 9.83
C ILE A 267 10.87 -0.83 10.25
N PHE A 268 9.84 -0.42 9.52
CA PHE A 268 8.44 -0.73 9.83
C PHE A 268 8.15 -2.22 9.73
N TYR A 269 8.80 -2.92 8.80
CA TYR A 269 8.64 -4.34 8.52
C TYR A 269 9.91 -5.16 8.78
N SER A 270 10.75 -4.70 9.71
CA SER A 270 12.07 -5.23 10.09
C SER A 270 12.26 -6.74 9.98
N CYS A 271 13.12 -7.15 9.03
CA CYS A 271 13.66 -8.50 8.95
C CYS A 271 14.46 -8.87 10.22
N GLU A 272 15.16 -7.88 10.82
CA GLU A 272 16.04 -8.10 11.98
C GLU A 272 15.26 -8.35 13.27
N LYS A 273 14.11 -7.68 13.48
CA LYS A 273 13.23 -7.95 14.64
C LYS A 273 12.46 -9.26 14.50
N LEU A 274 12.26 -9.73 13.27
CA LEU A 274 11.78 -11.06 12.99
C LEU A 274 12.83 -12.13 13.28
N GLN A 275 14.11 -11.78 13.19
CA GLN A 275 15.18 -12.76 13.28
C GLN A 275 15.26 -13.49 14.63
N PRO A 276 15.07 -12.84 15.80
CA PRO A 276 14.89 -13.53 17.08
C PRO A 276 13.67 -14.47 17.09
N ILE A 277 12.55 -14.12 16.44
CA ILE A 277 11.40 -15.03 16.32
C ILE A 277 11.78 -16.23 15.44
N VAL A 278 12.50 -16.00 14.35
CA VAL A 278 12.98 -17.07 13.48
C VAL A 278 13.96 -17.99 14.22
N ASP A 279 14.91 -17.43 14.97
CA ASP A 279 15.98 -18.15 15.64
C ASP A 279 15.50 -18.86 16.91
N ASP A 280 14.71 -18.19 17.76
CA ASP A 280 14.29 -18.71 19.06
C ASP A 280 12.99 -19.53 18.98
N VAL A 281 12.19 -19.36 17.92
CA VAL A 281 10.92 -20.10 17.74
C VAL A 281 11.00 -21.02 16.53
N ILE A 282 11.29 -20.52 15.32
CA ILE A 282 11.12 -21.34 14.11
C ILE A 282 12.25 -22.36 13.94
N ARG A 283 13.47 -22.05 14.39
CA ARG A 283 14.65 -22.91 14.24
C ARG A 283 14.88 -23.89 15.41
N THR A 284 14.10 -23.83 16.48
CA THR A 284 14.18 -24.81 17.58
C THR A 284 13.46 -26.11 17.21
N ALA A 285 13.80 -27.23 17.86
CA ALA A 285 13.15 -28.51 17.60
C ALA A 285 11.67 -28.49 18.03
N GLU A 286 11.37 -27.85 19.17
CA GLU A 286 10.01 -27.71 19.68
C GLU A 286 9.18 -26.78 18.80
N GLY A 287 9.73 -25.65 18.34
CA GLY A 287 9.01 -24.77 17.44
C GLY A 287 8.87 -25.33 16.02
N ARG A 288 9.80 -26.18 15.55
CA ARG A 288 9.60 -26.97 14.33
C ARG A 288 8.43 -27.95 14.39
N ASN A 289 7.99 -28.33 15.58
CA ASN A 289 6.83 -29.20 15.72
C ASN A 289 5.50 -28.42 15.60
N LEU A 290 5.56 -27.09 15.58
CA LEU A 290 4.41 -26.21 15.43
C LEU A 290 4.10 -25.87 13.97
N PHE A 291 5.00 -26.08 13.01
CA PHE A 291 4.77 -25.69 11.61
C PHE A 291 4.86 -26.88 10.64
N TYR A 292 4.25 -26.72 9.46
CA TYR A 292 4.55 -27.55 8.31
C TYR A 292 5.75 -26.97 7.60
N TYR A 293 6.71 -27.85 7.30
CA TYR A 293 7.97 -27.49 6.71
C TYR A 293 8.15 -28.19 5.39
N ASN A 294 8.77 -27.50 4.43
CA ASN A 294 9.27 -28.16 3.25
C ASN A 294 10.66 -28.73 3.58
N ALA A 295 10.75 -30.06 3.69
CA ALA A 295 12.00 -30.75 3.98
C ALA A 295 13.05 -30.55 2.86
N ALA A 296 12.61 -30.32 1.62
CA ALA A 296 13.51 -30.08 0.48
C ALA A 296 14.09 -28.65 0.47
N GLU A 297 13.45 -27.69 1.17
CA GLU A 297 13.85 -26.27 1.19
C GLU A 297 14.45 -25.85 2.54
N LYS A 298 15.22 -26.74 3.17
CA LYS A 298 15.93 -26.46 4.45
C LYS A 298 15.01 -26.03 5.60
N HIS A 299 13.82 -26.62 5.69
CA HIS A 299 12.83 -26.30 6.74
C HIS A 299 12.32 -24.85 6.69
N ASN A 300 11.93 -24.39 5.51
CA ASN A 300 11.07 -23.21 5.40
C ASN A 300 9.63 -23.54 5.86
N PRO A 301 9.06 -22.81 6.82
CA PRO A 301 7.69 -23.02 7.27
C PRO A 301 6.69 -22.46 6.25
N TRP A 302 5.73 -23.28 5.84
CA TRP A 302 4.69 -22.91 4.87
C TRP A 302 3.26 -23.00 5.43
N GLY A 303 3.10 -23.49 6.66
CA GLY A 303 1.81 -23.60 7.37
C GLY A 303 1.98 -23.91 8.86
N TYR A 304 0.92 -23.90 9.66
CA TYR A 304 0.94 -24.19 11.11
C TYR A 304 0.15 -25.47 11.45
N ARG A 305 0.66 -26.29 12.38
CA ARG A 305 0.01 -27.50 12.92
C ARG A 305 -0.86 -27.16 14.13
N LYS A 306 -2.19 -27.27 13.99
CA LYS A 306 -3.13 -27.09 15.11
C LYS A 306 -2.96 -28.13 16.22
N ASN A 307 -2.54 -29.34 15.85
CA ASN A 307 -2.21 -30.41 16.77
C ASN A 307 -0.84 -30.99 16.39
N VAL A 308 0.13 -30.89 17.31
CA VAL A 308 1.51 -31.36 17.11
C VAL A 308 1.58 -32.88 16.86
N GLY A 309 0.58 -33.64 17.30
CA GLY A 309 0.47 -35.08 17.07
C GLY A 309 -0.13 -35.48 15.70
N GLN A 310 -0.60 -34.52 14.89
CA GLN A 310 -1.18 -34.80 13.57
C GLN A 310 -0.09 -34.75 12.48
N PRO A 311 0.09 -35.82 11.69
CA PRO A 311 1.16 -35.90 10.69
C PRO A 311 0.93 -35.02 9.45
N ASN A 312 -0.33 -34.69 9.13
CA ASN A 312 -0.72 -33.99 7.90
C ASN A 312 -1.12 -32.52 8.14
N PRO A 313 -0.97 -31.64 7.12
CA PRO A 313 -1.60 -30.31 7.02
C PRO A 313 -3.08 -30.36 7.36
N ASP A 314 -3.51 -29.51 8.30
CA ASP A 314 -4.94 -29.22 8.51
C ASP A 314 -5.55 -28.53 7.29
#